data_AF-A0A9P8PDX8-F1
#
_entry.id   AF-A0A9P8PDX8-F1
#
_cell.length_a   1.000
_cell.length_b   1.000
_cell.length_c   1.000
_cell.angle_alpha   90.00
_cell.angle_beta   90.00
_cell.angle_gamma   90.00
#
_symmetry.space_group_name_H-M   'P 1'
#
loop_
_entity.id
_entity.type
_entity.pdbx_description
1 polymer ?
#
loop_
_entity_poly.entity_id
_entity_poly.type
_entity_poly.pdbx_seq_one_letter_code
_entity_poly.pdbx_strand_id
1 'polypeptide(L)'
;MKVIIVGSGVFGLSTAYHLAQNPENQVLVLDRLDLAAIRYDSLKGADGASCDINKIFRASYGDDALYEKLAYQAQDVWLQWNSEIEQGLYKDAGFGEKDILLDNCGFLRMFKESISDYEKDTINTMAKNGRRDVQVLTTDQADMDRIRGTRWEKMMDPANRKARALPYVGVLETTGGFTHASRAIYFLYTKCTAMKNIQFATGQAGEFVRFATDTADPQTVLGVVTADGQQYLGDRVLLACGGWNTSLLPELEGLVQSTFGSVGILQLPPDRKDLWSKFDSQNFPVWSWEMEDSSQGGVYGFPHNGSGLLKFGFRATKWTRHTNCHGRCLSVPATASTDDKLTGIPLVALNRFKTVLLDNFPELKGLRFTKTRVCWYSDSWDDNFIIDYVPGYKNLVVATGDSGHGFKHTPVIGQHIVDVLEQNRTEYTDLFRWRTPSGAVLNEVAENKDSPLDVSKWELATEADWEL
;
A
#
# COMPACT_ATOMS: atom_id res chain seq x y z
N MET A 1 -20.56 -20.76 -6.10
CA MET A 1 -20.71 -19.53 -6.93
C MET A 1 -19.48 -19.36 -7.82
N LYS A 2 -19.63 -18.93 -9.07
CA LYS A 2 -18.54 -18.62 -9.99
C LYS A 2 -18.24 -17.13 -10.01
N VAL A 3 -17.05 -16.71 -9.58
CA VAL A 3 -16.66 -15.30 -9.48
C VAL A 3 -15.46 -15.03 -10.37
N ILE A 4 -15.55 -13.95 -11.16
CA ILE A 4 -14.44 -13.42 -11.94
C ILE A 4 -13.87 -12.22 -11.19
N ILE A 5 -12.57 -12.25 -10.91
CA ILE A 5 -11.83 -11.18 -10.22
C ILE A 5 -10.87 -10.56 -11.23
N VAL A 6 -11.00 -9.27 -11.48
CA VAL A 6 -10.10 -8.52 -12.36
C VAL A 6 -9.09 -7.76 -11.50
N GLY A 7 -7.81 -8.10 -11.66
CA GLY A 7 -6.68 -7.61 -10.87
C GLY A 7 -6.16 -8.67 -9.89
N SER A 8 -4.87 -9.01 -9.98
CA SER A 8 -4.17 -9.94 -9.09
C SER A 8 -3.30 -9.21 -8.05
N GLY A 9 -3.73 -8.01 -7.64
CA GLY A 9 -3.12 -7.23 -6.57
C GLY A 9 -3.60 -7.64 -5.17
N VAL A 10 -3.51 -6.70 -4.22
CA VAL A 10 -3.89 -6.93 -2.80
C VAL A 10 -5.34 -7.40 -2.66
N PHE A 11 -6.30 -6.60 -3.12
CA PHE A 11 -7.73 -6.92 -2.94
C PHE A 11 -8.15 -8.14 -3.75
N GLY A 12 -7.66 -8.28 -4.98
CA GLY A 12 -8.01 -9.40 -5.84
C GLY A 12 -7.51 -10.75 -5.32
N LEU A 13 -6.22 -10.88 -5.02
CA LEU A 13 -5.68 -12.14 -4.49
C LEU A 13 -6.22 -12.47 -3.10
N SER A 14 -6.40 -11.46 -2.23
CA SER A 14 -6.97 -11.69 -0.91
C SER A 14 -8.40 -12.22 -1.04
N THR A 15 -9.22 -11.63 -1.92
CA THR A 15 -10.57 -12.12 -2.19
C THR A 15 -10.55 -13.53 -2.74
N ALA A 16 -9.68 -13.82 -3.72
CA ALA A 16 -9.57 -15.15 -4.32
C ALA A 16 -9.27 -16.21 -3.26
N TYR A 17 -8.31 -15.96 -2.38
CA TYR A 17 -7.93 -16.86 -1.28
C TYR A 17 -9.09 -17.13 -0.30
N HIS A 18 -9.82 -16.08 0.11
CA HIS A 18 -10.92 -16.22 1.07
C HIS A 18 -12.16 -16.87 0.44
N LEU A 19 -12.50 -16.47 -0.78
CA LEU A 19 -13.66 -17.00 -1.49
C LEU A 19 -13.50 -18.50 -1.80
N ALA A 20 -12.28 -18.93 -2.11
CA ALA A 20 -11.97 -20.32 -2.44
C ALA A 20 -11.88 -21.25 -1.22
N GLN A 21 -11.92 -20.72 0.02
CA GLN A 21 -12.05 -21.55 1.23
C GLN A 21 -13.33 -22.38 1.19
N ASN A 22 -14.39 -21.89 0.55
CA ASN A 22 -15.54 -22.69 0.19
C ASN A 22 -15.25 -23.47 -1.12
N PRO A 23 -15.13 -24.81 -1.08
CA PRO A 23 -14.79 -25.60 -2.27
C PRO A 23 -15.88 -25.61 -3.34
N GLU A 24 -17.11 -25.17 -3.04
CA GLU A 24 -18.20 -25.03 -4.02
C GLU A 24 -18.09 -23.74 -4.86
N ASN A 25 -17.21 -22.81 -4.46
CA ASN A 25 -16.90 -21.64 -5.25
C ASN A 25 -15.89 -21.95 -6.35
N GLN A 26 -16.03 -21.27 -7.49
CA GLN A 26 -15.08 -21.28 -8.59
C GLN A 26 -14.59 -19.86 -8.82
N VAL A 27 -13.27 -19.66 -8.82
CA VAL A 27 -12.67 -18.33 -8.93
C VAL A 27 -11.78 -18.27 -10.16
N LEU A 28 -11.99 -17.25 -10.98
CA LEU A 28 -11.08 -16.91 -12.07
C LEU A 28 -10.47 -15.54 -11.78
N VAL A 29 -9.14 -15.48 -11.66
CA VAL A 29 -8.38 -14.26 -11.46
C VAL A 29 -7.73 -13.84 -12.79
N LEU A 30 -7.97 -12.61 -13.19
CA LEU A 30 -7.47 -12.03 -14.44
C LEU A 30 -6.48 -10.91 -14.13
N ASP A 31 -5.34 -10.86 -14.80
CA ASP A 31 -4.43 -9.71 -14.74
C ASP A 31 -3.78 -9.44 -16.09
N ARG A 32 -3.58 -8.17 -16.41
CA ARG A 32 -2.90 -7.77 -17.66
C ARG A 32 -1.43 -8.19 -17.67
N LEU A 33 -0.81 -8.38 -16.50
CA LEU A 33 0.58 -8.81 -16.37
C LEU A 33 0.68 -10.21 -15.75
N ASP A 34 1.64 -11.00 -16.21
CA ASP A 34 2.08 -12.19 -15.49
C ASP A 34 3.04 -11.80 -14.34
N LEU A 35 2.47 -11.25 -13.28
CA LEU A 35 3.23 -10.82 -12.10
C LEU A 35 3.89 -12.00 -11.38
N ALA A 36 3.33 -13.21 -11.47
CA ALA A 36 3.87 -14.40 -10.86
C ALA A 36 5.19 -14.84 -11.51
N ALA A 37 5.33 -14.71 -12.84
CA ALA A 37 6.57 -15.01 -13.57
C ALA A 37 7.78 -14.20 -13.05
N ILE A 38 7.53 -12.98 -12.56
CA ILE A 38 8.55 -12.11 -11.96
C ILE A 38 8.44 -12.03 -10.43
N ARG A 39 7.66 -12.91 -9.80
CA ARG A 39 7.43 -12.99 -8.34
C ARG A 39 7.03 -11.64 -7.71
N TYR A 40 6.21 -10.88 -8.42
CA TYR A 40 5.75 -9.54 -8.03
C TYR A 40 6.90 -8.55 -7.76
N ASP A 41 8.12 -8.82 -8.24
CA ASP A 41 9.31 -8.04 -7.92
C ASP A 41 9.33 -6.72 -8.69
N SER A 42 9.19 -5.62 -7.95
CA SER A 42 9.20 -4.25 -8.51
C SER A 42 10.54 -3.85 -9.16
N LEU A 43 11.62 -4.55 -8.85
CA LEU A 43 12.92 -4.35 -9.50
C LEU A 43 13.01 -5.08 -10.85
N LYS A 44 12.12 -6.05 -11.11
CA LYS A 44 12.01 -6.82 -12.35
C LYS A 44 10.85 -6.40 -13.25
N GLY A 45 10.25 -5.25 -12.98
CA GLY A 45 9.22 -4.64 -13.83
C GLY A 45 7.78 -4.83 -13.35
N ALA A 46 7.55 -5.45 -12.18
CA ALA A 46 6.23 -5.50 -11.58
C ALA A 46 5.80 -4.07 -11.17
N ASP A 47 4.61 -3.64 -11.62
CA ASP A 47 4.25 -2.21 -11.59
C ASP A 47 2.95 -1.90 -10.83
N GLY A 48 2.32 -2.91 -10.22
CA GLY A 48 1.20 -2.72 -9.31
C GLY A 48 1.64 -2.04 -8.00
N ALA A 49 0.74 -1.31 -7.35
CA ALA A 49 1.00 -0.69 -6.04
C ALA A 49 1.41 -1.70 -4.95
N SER A 50 0.96 -2.94 -5.12
CA SER A 50 1.29 -4.13 -4.32
C SER A 50 2.72 -4.63 -4.50
N CYS A 51 3.39 -4.25 -5.59
CA CYS A 51 4.73 -4.66 -5.97
C CYS A 51 5.74 -3.63 -5.43
N ASP A 52 6.44 -3.97 -4.35
CA ASP A 52 7.39 -3.07 -3.70
C ASP A 52 8.44 -3.86 -2.91
N ILE A 53 9.57 -3.24 -2.57
CA ILE A 53 10.58 -3.84 -1.69
C ILE A 53 9.98 -4.07 -0.30
N ASN A 54 9.28 -3.06 0.22
CA ASN A 54 8.68 -3.07 1.55
C ASN A 54 7.45 -2.16 1.63
N LYS A 55 6.59 -2.30 2.64
CA LYS A 55 5.48 -1.38 2.97
C LYS A 55 5.35 -1.24 4.48
N ILE A 56 4.94 -0.06 4.96
CA ILE A 56 4.79 0.17 6.41
C ILE A 56 3.65 -0.70 6.94
N PHE A 57 3.91 -1.38 8.05
CA PHE A 57 2.89 -1.95 8.90
C PHE A 57 2.75 -1.08 10.16
N ARG A 58 1.52 -0.64 10.45
CA ARG A 58 1.14 0.11 11.65
C ARG A 58 -0.34 -0.10 11.94
N ALA A 59 -0.72 -0.02 13.21
CA ALA A 59 -2.12 0.04 13.65
C ALA A 59 -2.55 1.43 14.12
N SER A 60 -1.64 2.42 14.09
CA SER A 60 -1.97 3.82 14.33
C SER A 60 -2.98 4.34 13.28
N TYR A 61 -4.16 4.82 13.68
CA TYR A 61 -5.22 5.28 12.75
C TYR A 61 -5.97 6.55 13.19
N GLY A 62 -5.43 7.35 14.12
CA GLY A 62 -6.15 8.52 14.64
C GLY A 62 -7.30 8.09 15.54
N ASP A 63 -8.49 8.63 15.28
CA ASP A 63 -9.73 8.30 15.99
C ASP A 63 -10.48 7.09 15.40
N ASP A 64 -9.99 6.50 14.30
CA ASP A 64 -10.64 5.36 13.65
C ASP A 64 -10.30 4.01 14.31
N ALA A 65 -11.16 3.62 15.26
CA ALA A 65 -11.06 2.36 15.96
C ALA A 65 -11.31 1.12 15.06
N LEU A 66 -12.05 1.26 13.95
CA LEU A 66 -12.35 0.13 13.07
C LEU A 66 -11.14 -0.23 12.20
N TYR A 67 -10.41 0.75 11.67
CA TYR A 67 -9.15 0.47 10.99
C TYR A 67 -8.05 0.01 11.95
N GLU A 68 -7.99 0.54 13.18
CA GLU A 68 -7.08 0.01 14.21
C GLU A 68 -7.35 -1.49 14.42
N LYS A 69 -8.62 -1.87 14.64
CA LYS A 69 -9.05 -3.25 14.80
C LYS A 69 -8.69 -4.11 13.57
N LEU A 70 -8.94 -3.60 12.37
CA LEU A 70 -8.66 -4.31 11.12
C LEU A 70 -7.14 -4.51 10.91
N ALA A 71 -6.32 -3.54 11.30
CA ALA A 71 -4.87 -3.66 11.22
C ALA A 71 -4.35 -4.74 12.17
N TYR A 72 -4.88 -4.84 13.39
CA TYR A 72 -4.49 -5.90 14.31
C TYR A 72 -4.99 -7.29 13.90
N GLN A 73 -6.20 -7.40 13.36
CA GLN A 73 -6.65 -8.66 12.73
C GLN A 73 -5.70 -9.09 11.60
N ALA A 74 -5.26 -8.15 10.78
CA ALA A 74 -4.25 -8.42 9.75
C ALA A 74 -2.90 -8.84 10.35
N GLN A 75 -2.47 -8.20 11.45
CA GLN A 75 -1.23 -8.54 12.14
C GLN A 75 -1.20 -10.00 12.57
N ASP A 76 -2.27 -10.49 13.18
CA ASP A 76 -2.35 -11.86 13.69
C ASP A 76 -2.11 -12.86 12.54
N VAL A 77 -2.72 -12.62 11.39
CA VAL A 77 -2.55 -13.47 10.20
C VAL A 77 -1.17 -13.30 9.55
N TRP A 78 -0.60 -12.08 9.53
CA TRP A 78 0.78 -11.89 9.09
C TRP A 78 1.78 -12.71 9.92
N LEU A 79 1.61 -12.71 11.25
CA LEU A 79 2.45 -13.47 12.16
C LEU A 79 2.25 -14.98 11.99
N GLN A 80 1.01 -15.41 11.72
CA GLN A 80 0.73 -16.79 11.34
C GLN A 80 1.47 -17.17 10.05
N TRP A 81 1.44 -16.34 9.00
CA TRP A 81 2.15 -16.60 7.75
C TRP A 81 3.67 -16.68 7.94
N ASN A 82 4.25 -15.82 8.79
CA ASN A 82 5.66 -15.96 9.18
C ASN A 82 5.93 -17.33 9.82
N SER A 83 5.07 -17.77 10.76
CA SER A 83 5.23 -19.06 11.44
C SER A 83 5.11 -20.25 10.47
N GLU A 84 4.19 -20.20 9.52
CA GLU A 84 4.05 -21.24 8.49
C GLU A 84 5.31 -21.36 7.60
N ILE A 85 5.95 -20.23 7.27
CA ILE A 85 7.22 -20.21 6.54
C ILE A 85 8.36 -20.77 7.39
N GLU A 86 8.45 -20.36 8.65
CA GLU A 86 9.47 -20.83 9.61
C GLU A 86 9.38 -22.36 9.80
N GLN A 87 8.18 -22.93 9.83
CA GLN A 87 7.93 -24.37 9.89
C GLN A 87 8.31 -25.11 8.59
N GLY A 88 8.69 -24.40 7.54
CA GLY A 88 9.12 -24.98 6.27
C GLY A 88 7.98 -25.47 5.38
N LEU A 89 6.73 -25.05 5.63
CA LEU A 89 5.56 -25.51 4.87
C LEU A 89 5.56 -25.04 3.40
N TYR A 90 6.40 -24.05 3.08
CA TYR A 90 6.47 -23.39 1.77
C TYR A 90 7.88 -23.45 1.13
N LYS A 91 8.73 -24.39 1.55
CA LYS A 91 10.08 -24.59 0.98
C LYS A 91 10.06 -24.81 -0.52
N ASP A 92 9.17 -25.66 -1.01
CA ASP A 92 9.04 -25.99 -2.43
C ASP A 92 8.54 -24.80 -3.26
N ALA A 93 7.88 -23.83 -2.61
CA ALA A 93 7.45 -22.57 -3.21
C ALA A 93 8.53 -21.47 -3.17
N GLY A 94 9.73 -21.77 -2.67
CA GLY A 94 10.87 -20.85 -2.63
C GLY A 94 10.91 -19.92 -1.42
N PHE A 95 10.26 -20.31 -0.31
CA PHE A 95 10.34 -19.63 0.98
C PHE A 95 11.25 -20.41 1.93
N GLY A 96 12.40 -19.82 2.27
CA GLY A 96 13.30 -20.38 3.26
C GLY A 96 12.80 -20.12 4.68
N GLU A 97 13.23 -20.93 5.65
CA GLU A 97 12.81 -20.82 7.07
C GLU A 97 13.16 -19.47 7.71
N LYS A 98 14.06 -18.69 7.09
CA LYS A 98 14.45 -17.34 7.53
C LYS A 98 13.74 -16.22 6.77
N ASP A 99 12.91 -16.55 5.78
CA ASP A 99 12.10 -15.54 5.09
C ASP A 99 11.03 -15.04 6.06
N ILE A 100 10.90 -13.72 6.15
CA ILE A 100 9.92 -13.04 7.00
C ILE A 100 9.04 -12.21 6.06
N LEU A 101 7.73 -12.24 6.27
CA LEU A 101 6.78 -11.40 5.54
C LEU A 101 6.50 -10.11 6.27
N LEU A 102 6.25 -10.16 7.59
CA LEU A 102 6.12 -8.99 8.46
C LEU A 102 7.31 -8.92 9.42
N ASP A 103 8.21 -7.96 9.21
CA ASP A 103 9.33 -7.66 10.10
C ASP A 103 8.88 -6.60 11.11
N ASN A 104 8.74 -7.03 12.37
CA ASN A 104 8.49 -6.12 13.48
C ASN A 104 9.82 -5.51 13.94
N CYS A 105 10.14 -4.35 13.38
CA CYS A 105 11.21 -3.44 13.83
C CYS A 105 10.67 -2.18 14.53
N GLY A 106 9.35 -2.10 14.77
CA GLY A 106 8.68 -0.90 15.26
C GLY A 106 8.49 0.17 14.19
N PHE A 107 7.55 1.09 14.47
CA PHE A 107 7.32 2.29 13.65
C PHE A 107 7.43 3.56 14.51
N LEU A 108 8.51 4.32 14.32
CA LEU A 108 8.79 5.58 15.02
C LEU A 108 8.34 6.78 14.19
N ARG A 109 7.33 7.50 14.67
CA ARG A 109 6.91 8.79 14.12
C ARG A 109 7.66 9.90 14.83
N MET A 110 8.35 10.75 14.08
CA MET A 110 9.16 11.85 14.60
C MET A 110 8.61 13.20 14.15
N PHE A 111 8.61 14.14 15.08
CA PHE A 111 8.14 15.51 14.93
C PHE A 111 9.23 16.45 15.43
N LYS A 112 9.37 17.64 14.88
CA LYS A 112 10.41 18.59 15.27
C LYS A 112 10.14 19.18 16.65
N GLU A 113 8.89 19.55 16.94
CA GLU A 113 8.53 20.29 18.15
C GLU A 113 7.49 19.59 19.02
N SER A 114 6.39 19.13 18.43
CA SER A 114 5.29 18.49 19.16
C SER A 114 4.55 17.49 18.28
N ILE A 115 3.88 16.53 18.92
CA ILE A 115 3.04 15.56 18.21
C ILE A 115 1.79 16.24 17.62
N SER A 116 1.35 15.77 16.45
CA SER A 116 0.13 16.24 15.79
C SER A 116 -1.13 15.87 16.57
N ASP A 117 -2.25 16.52 16.26
CA ASP A 117 -3.55 16.16 16.83
C ASP A 117 -3.98 14.74 16.42
N TYR A 118 -3.69 14.33 15.18
CA TYR A 118 -3.88 12.96 14.71
C TYR A 118 -3.13 11.92 15.57
N GLU A 119 -1.90 12.23 16.00
CA GLU A 119 -1.15 11.32 16.87
C GLU A 119 -1.71 11.32 18.30
N LYS A 120 -2.20 12.46 18.81
CA LYS A 120 -2.91 12.49 20.11
C LYS A 120 -4.17 11.62 20.07
N ASP A 121 -4.95 11.71 18.99
CA ASP A 121 -6.13 10.89 18.78
C ASP A 121 -5.75 9.41 18.70
N THR A 122 -4.68 9.08 17.98
CA THR A 122 -4.13 7.72 17.92
C THR A 122 -3.81 7.17 19.32
N ILE A 123 -3.10 7.93 20.15
CA ILE A 123 -2.76 7.53 21.52
C ILE A 123 -4.01 7.29 22.35
N ASN A 124 -4.99 8.19 22.25
CA ASN A 124 -6.24 8.10 23.01
C ASN A 124 -7.09 6.89 22.57
N THR A 125 -7.20 6.63 21.27
CA THR A 125 -7.99 5.53 20.72
C THR A 125 -7.36 4.18 21.07
N MET A 126 -6.06 4.03 20.87
CA MET A 126 -5.34 2.82 21.27
C MET A 126 -5.40 2.59 22.77
N ALA A 127 -5.36 3.64 23.60
CA ALA A 127 -5.54 3.52 25.04
C ALA A 127 -6.94 3.02 25.43
N LYS A 128 -8.00 3.57 24.81
CA LYS A 128 -9.39 3.10 25.02
C LYS A 128 -9.56 1.64 24.61
N ASN A 129 -8.82 1.19 23.60
CA ASN A 129 -8.82 -0.18 23.11
C ASN A 129 -7.86 -1.11 23.87
N GLY A 130 -7.25 -0.64 24.98
CA GLY A 130 -6.39 -1.45 25.84
C GLY A 130 -4.98 -1.67 25.32
N ARG A 131 -4.49 -0.81 24.42
CA ARG A 131 -3.21 -0.94 23.70
C ARG A 131 -2.24 0.21 23.95
N ARG A 132 -2.40 0.96 25.05
CA ARG A 132 -1.48 2.07 25.39
C ARG A 132 -0.04 1.60 25.60
N ASP A 133 0.13 0.37 26.06
CA ASP A 133 1.42 -0.26 26.34
C ASP A 133 2.27 -0.51 25.08
N VAL A 134 1.67 -0.58 23.90
CA VAL A 134 2.45 -0.74 22.66
C VAL A 134 3.04 0.56 22.13
N GLN A 135 2.65 1.71 22.69
CA GLN A 135 3.11 3.04 22.30
C GLN A 135 4.16 3.58 23.27
N VAL A 136 5.19 4.27 22.79
CA VAL A 136 6.24 4.88 23.62
C VAL A 136 6.48 6.31 23.17
N LEU A 137 6.24 7.27 24.06
CA LEU A 137 6.51 8.69 23.83
C LEU A 137 7.88 9.09 24.40
N THR A 138 8.70 9.79 23.62
CA THR A 138 9.99 10.32 24.10
C THR A 138 9.84 11.32 25.25
N THR A 139 8.69 11.96 25.36
CA THR A 139 8.37 12.99 26.37
C THR A 139 7.69 12.42 27.61
N ASP A 140 7.33 11.14 27.61
CA ASP A 140 6.70 10.45 28.74
C ASP A 140 7.77 9.61 29.47
N GLN A 141 8.06 10.00 30.72
CA GLN A 141 9.09 9.32 31.51
C GLN A 141 8.73 7.87 31.84
N ALA A 142 7.44 7.57 32.05
CA ALA A 142 7.00 6.21 32.35
C ALA A 142 7.16 5.29 31.14
N ASP A 143 6.90 5.80 29.94
CA ASP A 143 7.17 5.09 28.69
C ASP A 143 8.67 4.81 28.50
N MET A 144 9.52 5.82 28.71
CA MET A 144 10.97 5.67 28.59
C MET A 144 11.55 4.71 29.64
N ASP A 145 11.04 4.74 30.87
CA ASP A 145 11.42 3.79 31.92
C ASP A 145 11.02 2.36 31.56
N ARG A 146 9.82 2.16 30.97
CA ARG A 146 9.31 0.84 30.58
C ARG A 146 10.16 0.15 29.52
N ILE A 147 10.78 0.91 28.61
CA ILE A 147 11.62 0.34 27.55
C ILE A 147 13.12 0.32 27.87
N ARG A 148 13.55 0.80 29.04
CA ARG A 148 14.96 0.83 29.43
C ARG A 148 15.59 -0.56 29.36
N GLY A 149 16.75 -0.67 28.73
CA GLY A 149 17.49 -1.91 28.53
C GLY A 149 16.90 -2.84 27.45
N THR A 150 15.78 -2.48 26.83
CA THR A 150 15.20 -3.25 25.72
C THR A 150 15.76 -2.78 24.38
N ARG A 151 15.52 -3.55 23.31
CA ARG A 151 15.84 -3.14 21.93
C ARG A 151 15.12 -1.86 21.49
N TRP A 152 14.05 -1.45 22.15
CA TRP A 152 13.29 -0.26 21.80
C TRP A 152 14.00 1.03 22.21
N GLU A 153 14.76 1.01 23.31
CA GLU A 153 15.49 2.19 23.80
C GLU A 153 16.46 2.73 22.74
N LYS A 154 17.20 1.84 22.07
CA LYS A 154 18.10 2.21 20.96
C LYS A 154 17.36 2.68 19.71
N MET A 155 16.10 2.31 19.53
CA MET A 155 15.28 2.67 18.37
C MET A 155 14.58 4.03 18.54
N MET A 156 14.61 4.64 19.72
CA MET A 156 13.93 5.93 19.98
C MET A 156 14.66 7.16 19.43
N ASP A 157 15.96 7.06 19.10
CA ASP A 157 16.74 8.15 18.50
C ASP A 157 17.63 7.65 17.34
N PRO A 158 17.04 7.14 16.25
CA PRO A 158 17.80 6.53 15.14
C PRO A 158 18.67 7.56 14.39
N ALA A 159 18.31 8.85 14.48
CA ALA A 159 18.97 9.99 13.87
C ALA A 159 20.05 10.63 14.78
N ASN A 160 20.24 10.08 15.99
CA ASN A 160 21.17 10.60 17.01
C ASN A 160 20.99 12.11 17.27
N ARG A 161 19.73 12.58 17.29
CA ARG A 161 19.39 14.00 17.42
C ARG A 161 19.74 14.52 18.81
N LYS A 162 19.63 13.69 19.86
CA LYS A 162 19.99 14.08 21.23
C LYS A 162 21.47 14.45 21.34
N ALA A 163 22.37 13.61 20.82
CA ALA A 163 23.80 13.91 20.84
C ALA A 163 24.19 15.12 19.97
N ARG A 164 23.37 15.43 18.96
CA ARG A 164 23.51 16.61 18.10
C ARG A 164 22.83 17.87 18.65
N ALA A 165 22.21 17.80 19.84
CA ALA A 165 21.41 18.87 20.43
C ALA A 165 20.30 19.41 19.50
N LEU A 166 19.69 18.53 18.72
CA LEU A 166 18.57 18.86 17.83
C LEU A 166 17.24 18.45 18.45
N PRO A 167 16.20 19.31 18.37
CA PRO A 167 14.90 18.99 18.92
C PRO A 167 14.24 17.89 18.09
N TYR A 168 13.52 17.01 18.79
CA TYR A 168 12.46 16.18 18.23
C TYR A 168 11.58 15.61 19.36
N VAL A 169 10.38 15.20 18.98
CA VAL A 169 9.49 14.35 19.77
C VAL A 169 9.22 13.09 18.95
N GLY A 170 9.27 11.93 19.59
CA GLY A 170 9.05 10.63 18.95
C GLY A 170 7.90 9.86 19.59
N VAL A 171 7.10 9.20 18.76
CA VAL A 171 6.13 8.17 19.18
C VAL A 171 6.45 6.86 18.47
N LEU A 172 6.87 5.87 19.23
CA LEU A 172 7.14 4.52 18.72
C LEU A 172 5.92 3.63 18.94
N GLU A 173 5.44 3.01 17.88
CA GLU A 173 4.53 1.86 17.95
C GLU A 173 5.36 0.57 17.88
N THR A 174 5.46 -0.15 18.99
CA THR A 174 6.28 -1.38 19.13
C THR A 174 5.70 -2.61 18.42
N THR A 175 4.42 -2.54 18.03
CA THR A 175 3.78 -3.53 17.15
C THR A 175 3.95 -3.19 15.67
N GLY A 176 4.48 -2.01 15.34
CA GLY A 176 4.70 -1.58 13.97
C GLY A 176 5.93 -2.23 13.32
N GLY A 177 6.16 -1.91 12.06
CA GLY A 177 7.31 -2.40 11.31
C GLY A 177 7.08 -2.28 9.81
N PHE A 178 7.57 -3.25 9.05
CA PHE A 178 7.31 -3.30 7.61
C PHE A 178 7.07 -4.72 7.10
N THR A 179 6.36 -4.81 5.99
CA THR A 179 6.19 -6.05 5.26
C THR A 179 7.16 -6.12 4.09
N HIS A 180 7.73 -7.28 3.79
CA HIS A 180 8.46 -7.55 2.54
C HIS A 180 7.47 -7.73 1.38
N ALA A 181 7.08 -6.61 0.75
CA ALA A 181 5.81 -6.51 0.02
C ALA A 181 5.69 -7.46 -1.19
N SER A 182 6.64 -7.44 -2.13
CA SER A 182 6.64 -8.40 -3.26
C SER A 182 6.65 -9.85 -2.80
N ARG A 183 7.43 -10.18 -1.75
CA ARG A 183 7.48 -11.55 -1.20
C ARG A 183 6.15 -11.96 -0.59
N ALA A 184 5.49 -11.05 0.12
CA ALA A 184 4.20 -11.29 0.75
C ALA A 184 3.07 -11.53 -0.27
N ILE A 185 3.03 -10.75 -1.35
CA ILE A 185 2.03 -10.97 -2.41
C ILE A 185 2.32 -12.26 -3.18
N TYR A 186 3.59 -12.56 -3.44
CA TYR A 186 3.96 -13.84 -4.04
C TYR A 186 3.58 -15.03 -3.12
N PHE A 187 3.69 -14.88 -1.80
CA PHE A 187 3.25 -15.90 -0.84
C PHE A 187 1.72 -16.10 -0.86
N LEU A 188 0.95 -15.01 -0.94
CA LEU A 188 -0.49 -15.12 -1.10
C LEU A 188 -0.87 -15.77 -2.44
N TYR A 189 -0.15 -15.44 -3.52
CA TYR A 189 -0.31 -16.09 -4.82
C TYR A 189 -0.05 -17.60 -4.74
N THR A 190 1.00 -18.06 -4.04
CA THR A 190 1.29 -19.50 -3.89
C THR A 190 0.22 -20.22 -3.07
N LYS A 191 -0.35 -19.55 -2.06
CA LYS A 191 -1.55 -20.05 -1.37
C LYS A 191 -2.74 -20.20 -2.30
N CYS A 192 -2.97 -19.22 -3.19
CA CYS A 192 -4.06 -19.30 -4.17
C CYS A 192 -3.85 -20.43 -5.19
N THR A 193 -2.64 -20.60 -5.73
CA THR A 193 -2.39 -21.65 -6.74
C THR A 193 -2.41 -23.07 -6.17
N ALA A 194 -2.28 -23.23 -4.85
CA ALA A 194 -2.49 -24.51 -4.18
C ALA A 194 -3.97 -24.93 -4.13
N MET A 195 -4.91 -24.01 -4.37
CA MET A 195 -6.35 -24.27 -4.34
C MET A 195 -6.86 -24.72 -5.71
N LYS A 196 -7.53 -25.88 -5.76
CA LYS A 196 -8.01 -26.49 -7.02
C LYS A 196 -9.11 -25.70 -7.72
N ASN A 197 -9.78 -24.81 -7.00
CA ASN A 197 -10.92 -24.02 -7.45
C ASN A 197 -10.56 -22.56 -7.80
N ILE A 198 -9.26 -22.23 -7.86
CA ILE A 198 -8.77 -20.96 -8.39
C ILE A 198 -8.07 -21.21 -9.74
N GLN A 199 -8.43 -20.41 -10.74
CA GLN A 199 -7.78 -20.36 -12.04
C GLN A 199 -7.24 -18.95 -12.29
N PHE A 200 -6.16 -18.87 -13.06
CA PHE A 200 -5.55 -17.61 -13.46
C PHE A 200 -5.51 -17.51 -14.98
N ALA A 201 -5.79 -16.32 -15.51
CA ALA A 201 -5.41 -15.93 -16.86
C ALA A 201 -4.64 -14.61 -16.80
N THR A 202 -3.51 -14.55 -17.48
CA THR A 202 -2.58 -13.40 -17.46
C THR A 202 -2.18 -12.99 -18.87
N GLY A 203 -1.59 -11.80 -19.02
CA GLY A 203 -1.25 -11.26 -20.33
C GLY A 203 -2.52 -10.93 -21.13
N GLN A 204 -2.52 -11.15 -22.44
CA GLN A 204 -3.70 -10.84 -23.28
C GLN A 204 -4.97 -11.60 -22.86
N ALA A 205 -4.82 -12.81 -22.31
CA ALA A 205 -5.93 -13.61 -21.80
C ALA A 205 -6.45 -13.14 -20.43
N GLY A 206 -5.71 -12.27 -19.74
CA GLY A 206 -6.07 -11.68 -18.44
C GLY A 206 -6.31 -10.17 -18.47
N GLU A 207 -5.97 -9.51 -19.57
CA GLU A 207 -6.15 -8.08 -19.75
C GLU A 207 -7.62 -7.76 -20.02
N PHE A 208 -8.30 -7.19 -19.02
CA PHE A 208 -9.69 -6.76 -19.13
C PHE A 208 -9.85 -5.64 -20.16
N VAL A 209 -10.84 -5.81 -21.06
CA VAL A 209 -11.21 -4.80 -22.06
C VAL A 209 -12.58 -4.19 -21.74
N ARG A 210 -13.57 -5.03 -21.45
CA ARG A 210 -14.95 -4.59 -21.16
C ARG A 210 -15.75 -5.66 -20.45
N PHE A 211 -16.86 -5.25 -19.84
CA PHE A 211 -17.88 -6.18 -19.37
C PHE A 211 -18.58 -6.89 -20.53
N ALA A 212 -18.94 -8.15 -20.31
CA ALA A 212 -19.93 -8.84 -21.10
C ALA A 212 -21.29 -8.66 -20.42
N THR A 213 -22.25 -8.05 -21.10
CA THR A 213 -23.57 -7.73 -20.54
C THR A 213 -24.67 -8.52 -21.24
N ASP A 214 -25.80 -8.71 -20.56
CA ASP A 214 -27.00 -9.27 -21.19
C ASP A 214 -27.53 -8.29 -22.24
N THR A 215 -27.88 -8.80 -23.42
CA THR A 215 -28.47 -8.01 -24.50
C THR A 215 -29.87 -7.49 -24.18
N ALA A 216 -30.63 -8.21 -23.35
CA ALA A 216 -31.97 -7.81 -22.93
C ALA A 216 -31.94 -6.85 -21.72
N ASP A 217 -30.88 -6.92 -20.91
CA ASP A 217 -30.68 -6.06 -19.75
C ASP A 217 -29.19 -5.71 -19.57
N PRO A 218 -28.73 -4.58 -20.14
CA PRO A 218 -27.34 -4.15 -20.04
C PRO A 218 -26.83 -3.92 -18.61
N GLN A 219 -27.73 -3.82 -17.61
CA GLN A 219 -27.37 -3.71 -16.19
C GLN A 219 -26.99 -5.06 -15.56
N THR A 220 -27.19 -6.16 -16.28
CA THR A 220 -26.75 -7.50 -15.89
C THR A 220 -25.41 -7.83 -16.53
N VAL A 221 -24.35 -7.90 -15.73
CA VAL A 221 -22.97 -8.22 -16.17
C VAL A 221 -22.77 -9.73 -16.16
N LEU A 222 -22.84 -10.38 -17.31
CA LEU A 222 -22.65 -11.83 -17.44
C LEU A 222 -21.18 -12.27 -17.24
N GLY A 223 -20.23 -11.33 -17.32
CA GLY A 223 -18.81 -11.60 -17.16
C GLY A 223 -17.93 -10.53 -17.78
N VAL A 224 -16.80 -10.92 -18.37
CA VAL A 224 -15.82 -9.99 -18.97
C VAL A 224 -15.31 -10.48 -20.33
N VAL A 225 -14.78 -9.55 -21.11
CA VAL A 225 -14.05 -9.80 -22.36
C VAL A 225 -12.62 -9.32 -22.21
N THR A 226 -11.66 -10.15 -22.62
CA THR A 226 -10.22 -9.90 -22.52
C THR A 226 -9.60 -9.47 -23.85
N ALA A 227 -8.34 -9.01 -23.83
CA ALA A 227 -7.65 -8.44 -24.98
C ALA A 227 -7.45 -9.42 -26.15
N ASP A 228 -7.41 -10.72 -25.87
CA ASP A 228 -7.43 -11.80 -26.88
C ASP A 228 -8.82 -12.06 -27.49
N GLY A 229 -9.85 -11.34 -27.04
CA GLY A 229 -11.24 -11.50 -27.46
C GLY A 229 -11.99 -12.61 -26.73
N GLN A 230 -11.37 -13.32 -25.79
CA GLN A 230 -12.04 -14.36 -25.02
C GLN A 230 -13.08 -13.75 -24.09
N GLN A 231 -14.21 -14.46 -23.94
CA GLN A 231 -15.27 -14.11 -23.00
C GLN A 231 -15.29 -15.11 -21.85
N TYR A 232 -15.18 -14.59 -20.63
CA TYR A 232 -15.32 -15.36 -19.41
C TYR A 232 -16.65 -15.00 -18.75
N LEU A 233 -17.48 -16.01 -18.44
CA LEU A 233 -18.78 -15.84 -17.80
C LEU A 233 -18.74 -16.25 -16.32
N GLY A 234 -19.48 -15.55 -15.47
CA GLY A 234 -19.57 -15.82 -14.03
C GLY A 234 -20.84 -15.25 -13.40
N ASP A 235 -21.15 -15.69 -12.18
CA ASP A 235 -22.31 -15.22 -11.42
C ASP A 235 -22.08 -13.78 -10.90
N ARG A 236 -20.84 -13.45 -10.57
CA ARG A 236 -20.39 -12.14 -10.08
C ARG A 236 -19.08 -11.74 -10.75
N VAL A 237 -18.89 -10.43 -10.95
CA VAL A 237 -17.63 -9.84 -11.36
C VAL A 237 -17.15 -8.88 -10.28
N LEU A 238 -15.90 -9.05 -9.83
CA LEU A 238 -15.21 -8.13 -8.94
C LEU A 238 -14.15 -7.35 -9.72
N LEU A 239 -14.24 -6.03 -9.73
CA LEU A 239 -13.21 -5.14 -10.25
C LEU A 239 -12.28 -4.68 -9.11
N ALA A 240 -11.05 -5.18 -9.08
CA ALA A 240 -10.05 -4.93 -8.04
C ALA A 240 -8.73 -4.41 -8.64
N CYS A 241 -8.82 -3.48 -9.60
CA CYS A 241 -7.71 -2.99 -10.40
C CYS A 241 -7.02 -1.75 -9.81
N GLY A 242 -7.14 -1.48 -8.50
CA GLY A 242 -6.46 -0.37 -7.82
C GLY A 242 -6.58 0.98 -8.55
N GLY A 243 -5.46 1.65 -8.79
CA GLY A 243 -5.40 2.94 -9.50
C GLY A 243 -5.92 2.91 -10.95
N TRP A 244 -6.21 1.75 -11.54
CA TRP A 244 -6.81 1.67 -12.88
C TRP A 244 -8.35 1.68 -12.83
N ASN A 245 -8.97 1.46 -11.67
CA ASN A 245 -10.41 1.27 -11.55
C ASN A 245 -11.22 2.43 -12.16
N THR A 246 -10.89 3.69 -11.90
CA THR A 246 -11.64 4.85 -12.46
C THR A 246 -11.58 4.91 -13.99
N SER A 247 -10.49 4.43 -14.61
CA SER A 247 -10.37 4.35 -16.07
C SER A 247 -11.19 3.22 -16.69
N LEU A 248 -11.45 2.16 -15.92
CA LEU A 248 -12.18 0.97 -16.36
C LEU A 248 -13.67 0.99 -16.00
N LEU A 249 -14.04 1.74 -14.94
CA LEU A 249 -15.40 1.86 -14.43
C LEU A 249 -15.77 3.34 -14.24
N PRO A 250 -16.41 3.97 -15.24
CA PRO A 250 -16.80 5.37 -15.24
C PRO A 250 -17.55 5.86 -13.99
N GLU A 251 -18.39 5.00 -13.42
CA GLU A 251 -19.29 5.28 -12.30
C GLU A 251 -18.55 5.67 -11.02
N LEU A 252 -17.25 5.39 -10.95
CA LEU A 252 -16.36 5.76 -9.85
C LEU A 252 -15.90 7.23 -9.89
N GLU A 253 -16.15 7.93 -11.00
CA GLU A 253 -15.81 9.33 -11.16
C GLU A 253 -16.46 10.19 -10.07
N GLY A 254 -15.68 11.02 -9.39
CA GLY A 254 -16.13 11.81 -8.24
C GLY A 254 -16.20 11.04 -6.91
N LEU A 255 -15.90 9.74 -6.89
CA LEU A 255 -15.75 8.96 -5.66
C LEU A 255 -14.30 8.60 -5.37
N VAL A 256 -13.58 8.22 -6.43
CA VAL A 256 -12.16 7.88 -6.35
C VAL A 256 -11.37 8.50 -7.50
N GLN A 257 -10.12 8.85 -7.21
CA GLN A 257 -9.18 9.40 -8.17
C GLN A 257 -7.84 8.67 -8.09
N SER A 258 -7.28 8.38 -9.25
CA SER A 258 -5.94 7.80 -9.32
C SER A 258 -4.92 8.89 -9.05
N THR A 259 -4.10 8.69 -8.03
CA THR A 259 -3.02 9.61 -7.67
C THR A 259 -1.72 8.82 -7.56
N PHE A 260 -0.59 9.51 -7.49
CA PHE A 260 0.68 8.87 -7.22
C PHE A 260 1.53 9.64 -6.21
N GLY A 261 2.31 8.86 -5.46
CA GLY A 261 3.37 9.36 -4.59
C GLY A 261 4.76 9.09 -5.17
N SER A 262 5.78 9.64 -4.51
CA SER A 262 7.18 9.52 -4.93
C SER A 262 7.94 8.53 -4.04
N VAL A 263 8.79 7.71 -4.66
CA VAL A 263 9.68 6.75 -3.99
C VAL A 263 11.12 6.99 -4.42
N GLY A 264 12.03 7.08 -3.45
CA GLY A 264 13.47 7.11 -3.65
C GLY A 264 14.12 5.85 -3.10
N ILE A 265 15.10 5.30 -3.81
CA ILE A 265 15.88 4.12 -3.39
C ILE A 265 17.36 4.47 -3.44
N LEU A 266 18.07 4.15 -2.38
CA LEU A 266 19.51 4.31 -2.24
C LEU A 266 20.16 2.95 -1.96
N GLN A 267 21.33 2.69 -2.56
CA GLN A 267 22.13 1.51 -2.27
C GLN A 267 23.26 1.87 -1.30
N LEU A 268 23.31 1.16 -0.17
CA LEU A 268 24.43 1.26 0.77
C LEU A 268 25.71 0.68 0.14
N PRO A 269 26.85 1.38 0.23
CA PRO A 269 28.14 0.83 -0.18
C PRO A 269 28.48 -0.46 0.60
N PRO A 270 28.90 -1.55 -0.06
CA PRO A 270 29.18 -2.83 0.62
C PRO A 270 30.30 -2.76 1.67
N ASP A 271 31.20 -1.79 1.56
CA ASP A 271 32.36 -1.56 2.43
C ASP A 271 32.03 -0.71 3.69
N ARG A 272 30.94 0.07 3.67
CA ARG A 272 30.46 0.87 4.80
C ARG A 272 29.68 0.04 5.83
N LYS A 273 30.38 -0.90 6.49
CA LYS A 273 29.79 -1.83 7.48
C LYS A 273 29.07 -1.14 8.63
N ASP A 274 29.48 0.08 8.97
CA ASP A 274 28.81 0.95 9.92
C ASP A 274 27.38 1.28 9.49
N LEU A 275 27.15 1.62 8.21
CA LEU A 275 25.81 1.91 7.69
C LEU A 275 24.95 0.66 7.60
N TRP A 276 25.52 -0.47 7.17
CA TRP A 276 24.81 -1.76 7.17
C TRP A 276 24.35 -2.11 8.58
N SER A 277 25.24 -2.07 9.58
CA SER A 277 24.85 -2.35 10.96
C SER A 277 23.83 -1.35 11.50
N LYS A 278 23.95 -0.07 11.15
CA LYS A 278 23.04 0.98 11.62
C LYS A 278 21.62 0.78 11.10
N PHE A 279 21.47 0.54 9.80
CA PHE A 279 20.16 0.47 9.13
C PHE A 279 19.57 -0.94 9.06
N ASP A 280 20.14 -1.91 9.77
CA ASP A 280 19.56 -3.24 9.93
C ASP A 280 18.28 -3.19 10.78
N SER A 281 17.26 -4.00 10.45
CA SER A 281 15.96 -3.96 11.14
C SER A 281 16.03 -4.34 12.62
N GLN A 282 17.11 -5.02 13.05
CA GLN A 282 17.38 -5.27 14.47
C GLN A 282 17.83 -4.02 15.23
N ASN A 283 18.31 -2.98 14.54
CA ASN A 283 18.88 -1.76 15.13
C ASN A 283 18.13 -0.49 14.75
N PHE A 284 17.31 -0.54 13.71
CA PHE A 284 16.66 0.62 13.10
C PHE A 284 15.17 0.38 12.92
N PRO A 285 14.30 1.32 13.31
CA PRO A 285 12.87 1.17 13.09
C PRO A 285 12.49 1.60 11.66
N VAL A 286 11.26 1.27 11.26
CA VAL A 286 10.59 2.12 10.26
C VAL A 286 10.41 3.48 10.90
N TRP A 287 10.65 4.54 10.15
CA TRP A 287 10.55 5.90 10.68
C TRP A 287 9.79 6.81 9.76
N SER A 288 9.27 7.88 10.33
CA SER A 288 8.74 9.00 9.58
C SER A 288 9.08 10.33 10.24
N TRP A 289 9.18 11.37 9.42
CA TRP A 289 9.49 12.73 9.84
C TRP A 289 8.43 13.68 9.31
N GLU A 290 7.74 14.37 10.22
CA GLU A 290 6.76 15.43 9.90
C GLU A 290 5.69 14.97 8.89
N MET A 291 5.03 13.83 9.18
CA MET A 291 4.09 13.21 8.23
C MET A 291 2.83 14.02 7.95
N GLU A 292 2.44 14.84 8.92
CA GLU A 292 1.24 15.67 8.87
C GLU A 292 1.56 17.15 8.51
N ASP A 293 2.83 17.48 8.23
CA ASP A 293 3.22 18.82 7.77
C ASP A 293 2.78 19.04 6.32
N SER A 294 1.63 19.68 6.15
CA SER A 294 1.07 20.00 4.84
C SER A 294 1.88 21.05 4.06
N SER A 295 2.80 21.78 4.70
CA SER A 295 3.56 22.87 4.07
C SER A 295 4.77 22.38 3.27
N GLN A 296 5.50 21.40 3.78
CA GLN A 296 6.70 20.84 3.14
C GLN A 296 6.63 19.34 2.88
N GLY A 297 5.67 18.66 3.50
CA GLY A 297 5.43 17.25 3.33
C GLY A 297 6.31 16.32 4.13
N GLY A 298 5.75 15.17 4.50
CA GLY A 298 6.44 14.14 5.26
C GLY A 298 7.32 13.23 4.42
N VAL A 299 8.36 12.69 5.07
CA VAL A 299 9.19 11.62 4.50
C VAL A 299 9.22 10.47 5.48
N TYR A 300 9.12 9.25 4.96
CA TYR A 300 9.29 8.02 5.73
C TYR A 300 10.36 7.13 5.09
N GLY A 301 10.95 6.26 5.91
CA GLY A 301 12.00 5.34 5.48
C GLY A 301 11.96 4.01 6.21
N PHE A 302 12.70 3.06 5.66
CA PHE A 302 12.76 1.68 6.13
C PHE A 302 14.19 1.29 6.48
N PRO A 303 14.38 0.26 7.33
CA PRO A 303 15.63 -0.50 7.38
C PRO A 303 16.03 -1.03 5.99
N HIS A 304 17.29 -1.39 5.82
CA HIS A 304 17.75 -1.97 4.55
C HIS A 304 17.15 -3.36 4.33
N ASN A 305 16.86 -3.70 3.07
CA ASN A 305 16.18 -4.95 2.69
C ASN A 305 17.06 -6.24 2.74
N GLY A 306 18.13 -6.25 3.53
CA GLY A 306 19.16 -7.31 3.51
C GLY A 306 20.15 -7.28 2.31
N SER A 307 19.83 -6.60 1.20
CA SER A 307 20.77 -6.35 0.09
C SER A 307 21.35 -4.93 0.10
N GLY A 308 21.13 -4.18 1.17
CA GLY A 308 21.62 -2.82 1.35
C GLY A 308 20.77 -1.74 0.67
N LEU A 309 19.59 -2.07 0.12
CA LEU A 309 18.69 -1.06 -0.42
C LEU A 309 17.91 -0.38 0.71
N LEU A 310 18.06 0.93 0.82
CA LEU A 310 17.21 1.81 1.63
C LEU A 310 16.13 2.40 0.74
N LYS A 311 14.88 2.31 1.19
CA LYS A 311 13.74 2.90 0.51
C LYS A 311 13.19 4.06 1.31
N PHE A 312 12.78 5.11 0.62
CA PHE A 312 12.13 6.28 1.18
C PHE A 312 10.87 6.61 0.38
N GLY A 313 9.85 7.09 1.07
CA GLY A 313 8.62 7.54 0.45
C GLY A 313 8.24 8.94 0.91
N PHE A 314 7.68 9.70 -0.02
CA PHE A 314 7.16 11.04 0.24
C PHE A 314 5.66 10.91 0.50
N ARG A 315 5.20 11.40 1.65
CA ARG A 315 3.79 11.38 2.05
C ARG A 315 3.36 12.80 2.36
N ALA A 316 2.81 13.45 1.34
CA ALA A 316 2.21 14.78 1.41
C ALA A 316 1.35 14.97 0.15
N THR A 317 1.66 15.98 -0.68
CA THR A 317 1.11 16.14 -2.02
C THR A 317 1.20 14.84 -2.81
N LYS A 318 0.05 14.31 -3.20
CA LYS A 318 -0.08 13.28 -4.21
C LYS A 318 -0.38 13.98 -5.53
N TRP A 319 0.17 13.47 -6.62
CA TRP A 319 0.01 14.08 -7.94
C TRP A 319 -0.92 13.25 -8.81
N THR A 320 -1.46 13.90 -9.81
CA THR A 320 -2.36 13.30 -10.79
C THR A 320 -1.71 13.33 -12.17
N ARG A 321 -2.24 12.55 -13.11
CA ARG A 321 -1.85 12.63 -14.52
C ARG A 321 -3.07 12.52 -15.40
N HIS A 322 -3.67 13.65 -15.69
CA HIS A 322 -4.89 13.68 -16.48
C HIS A 322 -4.60 13.43 -17.95
N THR A 323 -5.32 12.47 -18.52
CA THR A 323 -5.29 12.16 -19.95
C THR A 323 -6.71 12.03 -20.47
N ASN A 324 -6.86 11.99 -21.80
CA ASN A 324 -8.14 11.65 -22.40
C ASN A 324 -8.30 10.13 -22.35
N CYS A 325 -9.26 9.67 -21.56
CA CYS A 325 -9.62 8.27 -21.38
C CYS A 325 -11.09 8.10 -21.77
N HIS A 326 -11.36 7.45 -22.91
CA HIS A 326 -12.71 7.22 -23.43
C HIS A 326 -13.58 8.49 -23.53
N GLY A 327 -12.99 9.61 -23.98
CA GLY A 327 -13.70 10.89 -24.13
C GLY A 327 -13.82 11.70 -22.83
N ARG A 328 -13.21 11.25 -21.73
CA ARG A 328 -13.22 11.90 -20.43
C ARG A 328 -11.82 12.27 -19.98
N CYS A 329 -11.70 13.34 -19.21
CA CYS A 329 -10.43 13.81 -18.67
C CYS A 329 -10.20 13.18 -17.29
N LEU A 330 -9.49 12.04 -17.26
CA LEU A 330 -9.27 11.27 -16.03
C LEU A 330 -7.80 11.20 -15.69
N SER A 331 -7.48 11.18 -14.39
CA SER A 331 -6.14 10.80 -13.93
C SER A 331 -5.94 9.30 -14.15
N VAL A 332 -4.96 8.91 -14.96
CA VAL A 332 -4.72 7.51 -15.34
C VAL A 332 -3.28 7.11 -15.02
N PRO A 333 -3.05 5.91 -14.43
CA PRO A 333 -1.72 5.44 -14.15
C PRO A 333 -0.80 5.41 -15.37
N ALA A 334 0.39 5.97 -15.20
CA ALA A 334 1.52 5.82 -16.12
C ALA A 334 2.62 5.05 -15.40
N THR A 335 2.82 3.79 -15.78
CA THR A 335 3.65 2.82 -15.06
C THR A 335 4.76 2.27 -15.94
N ALA A 336 5.63 1.43 -15.40
CA ALA A 336 6.73 0.85 -16.17
C ALA A 336 6.26 0.04 -17.40
N SER A 337 5.02 -0.44 -17.38
CA SER A 337 4.43 -1.23 -18.45
C SER A 337 3.51 -0.44 -19.40
N THR A 338 3.37 0.88 -19.25
CA THR A 338 2.62 1.72 -20.21
C THR A 338 3.57 2.36 -21.22
N ASP A 339 3.08 2.62 -22.44
CA ASP A 339 3.88 3.26 -23.49
C ASP A 339 4.30 4.69 -23.11
N ASP A 340 3.45 5.40 -22.38
CA ASP A 340 3.59 6.79 -21.95
C ASP A 340 4.06 6.93 -20.49
N LYS A 341 4.92 5.99 -20.06
CA LYS A 341 5.41 5.85 -18.69
C LYS A 341 6.04 7.14 -18.12
N LEU A 342 5.80 7.38 -16.82
CA LEU A 342 6.53 8.37 -16.05
C LEU A 342 7.86 7.80 -15.56
N THR A 343 8.97 8.39 -15.98
CA THR A 343 10.33 7.92 -15.67
C THR A 343 10.99 8.63 -14.49
N GLY A 344 10.41 9.74 -14.03
CA GLY A 344 10.91 10.54 -12.91
C GLY A 344 9.83 10.83 -11.87
N ILE A 345 10.26 11.34 -10.72
CA ILE A 345 9.38 11.89 -9.68
C ILE A 345 9.48 13.42 -9.70
N PRO A 346 8.47 14.16 -9.21
CA PRO A 346 8.56 15.60 -9.06
C PRO A 346 9.82 16.03 -8.29
N LEU A 347 10.56 17.01 -8.83
CA LEU A 347 11.83 17.47 -8.28
C LEU A 347 11.69 17.97 -6.84
N VAL A 348 10.54 18.57 -6.50
CA VAL A 348 10.20 18.98 -5.13
C VAL A 348 10.23 17.82 -4.15
N ALA A 349 9.76 16.63 -4.54
CA ALA A 349 9.74 15.44 -3.69
C ALA A 349 11.16 14.92 -3.48
N LEU A 350 11.98 14.89 -4.53
CA LEU A 350 13.38 14.51 -4.43
C LEU A 350 14.16 15.47 -3.52
N ASN A 351 13.97 16.79 -3.67
CA ASN A 351 14.59 17.79 -2.81
C ASN A 351 14.16 17.68 -1.35
N ARG A 352 12.90 17.29 -1.10
CA ARG A 352 12.43 16.99 0.25
C ARG A 352 13.13 15.74 0.81
N PHE A 353 13.30 14.68 0.03
CA PHE A 353 14.10 13.52 0.47
C PHE A 353 15.50 13.96 0.89
N LYS A 354 16.22 14.70 0.04
CA LYS A 354 17.57 15.17 0.36
C LYS A 354 17.61 15.95 1.67
N THR A 355 16.72 16.94 1.82
CA THR A 355 16.67 17.77 3.02
C THR A 355 16.44 16.94 4.28
N VAL A 356 15.43 16.06 4.28
CA VAL A 356 15.10 15.25 5.47
C VAL A 356 16.19 14.22 5.77
N LEU A 357 16.76 13.59 4.74
CA LEU A 357 17.82 12.60 4.90
C LEU A 357 19.11 13.22 5.41
N LEU A 358 19.53 14.38 4.91
CA LEU A 358 20.73 15.05 5.40
C LEU A 358 20.54 15.64 6.81
N ASP A 359 19.32 16.10 7.14
CA ASP A 359 19.03 16.60 8.49
C ASP A 359 19.03 15.46 9.53
N ASN A 360 18.47 14.29 9.21
CA ASN A 360 18.34 13.18 10.16
C ASN A 360 19.47 12.16 10.09
N PHE A 361 20.06 11.93 8.92
CA PHE A 361 21.06 10.89 8.65
C PHE A 361 22.23 11.47 7.83
N PRO A 362 22.98 12.45 8.38
CA PRO A 362 24.07 13.12 7.67
C PRO A 362 25.19 12.17 7.21
N GLU A 363 25.31 10.99 7.80
CA GLU A 363 26.22 9.93 7.37
C GLU A 363 25.91 9.34 5.97
N LEU A 364 24.73 9.65 5.41
CA LEU A 364 24.35 9.33 4.03
C LEU A 364 24.84 10.37 2.99
N LYS A 365 25.40 11.50 3.43
CA LYS A 365 25.92 12.54 2.54
C LYS A 365 26.96 11.98 1.57
N GLY A 366 26.89 12.39 0.30
CA GLY A 366 27.80 11.92 -0.76
C GLY A 366 27.45 10.54 -1.32
N LEU A 367 26.37 9.92 -0.86
CA LEU A 367 25.73 8.81 -1.57
C LEU A 367 24.77 9.36 -2.63
N ARG A 368 24.26 8.49 -3.52
CA ARG A 368 23.23 8.87 -4.50
C ARG A 368 22.05 7.91 -4.45
N PHE A 369 20.88 8.41 -4.82
CA PHE A 369 19.77 7.54 -5.21
C PHE A 369 20.19 6.69 -6.42
N THR A 370 19.81 5.42 -6.40
CA THR A 370 20.03 4.48 -7.50
C THR A 370 18.77 4.29 -8.36
N LYS A 371 17.61 4.63 -7.80
CA LYS A 371 16.33 4.59 -8.52
C LYS A 371 15.34 5.55 -7.85
N THR A 372 14.57 6.24 -8.68
CA THR A 372 13.31 6.87 -8.27
C THR A 372 12.16 6.25 -9.04
N ARG A 373 10.96 6.21 -8.45
CA ARG A 373 9.75 5.79 -9.16
C ARG A 373 8.51 6.42 -8.57
N VAL A 374 7.47 6.52 -9.38
CA VAL A 374 6.12 6.81 -8.91
C VAL A 374 5.47 5.54 -8.34
N CYS A 375 4.55 5.72 -7.41
CA CYS A 375 3.69 4.64 -6.89
C CYS A 375 2.25 5.12 -6.96
N TRP A 376 1.43 4.43 -7.74
CA TRP A 376 0.02 4.78 -7.97
C TRP A 376 -0.89 4.23 -6.87
N TYR A 377 -1.93 4.99 -6.55
CA TYR A 377 -2.98 4.66 -5.58
C TYR A 377 -4.35 4.96 -6.21
N SER A 378 -5.42 4.47 -5.58
CA SER A 378 -6.78 4.96 -5.80
C SER A 378 -7.24 5.65 -4.50
N ASP A 379 -7.23 6.98 -4.49
CA ASP A 379 -7.70 7.75 -3.34
C ASP A 379 -9.21 7.92 -3.40
N SER A 380 -9.92 7.59 -2.32
CA SER A 380 -11.31 7.97 -2.14
C SER A 380 -11.42 9.35 -1.50
N TRP A 381 -12.56 10.00 -1.68
CA TRP A 381 -12.80 11.35 -1.15
C TRP A 381 -12.66 11.46 0.38
N ASP A 382 -12.78 10.36 1.12
CA ASP A 382 -12.76 10.28 2.59
C ASP A 382 -11.74 9.28 3.15
N ASP A 383 -10.72 8.91 2.37
CA ASP A 383 -9.65 7.95 2.72
C ASP A 383 -10.14 6.52 3.06
N ASN A 384 -11.43 6.24 2.94
CA ASN A 384 -12.01 4.93 3.22
C ASN A 384 -12.10 4.05 1.97
N PHE A 385 -11.94 2.73 2.11
CA PHE A 385 -12.13 1.83 0.97
C PHE A 385 -13.55 1.94 0.39
N ILE A 386 -13.68 1.62 -0.89
CA ILE A 386 -14.98 1.45 -1.56
C ILE A 386 -15.06 0.01 -2.02
N ILE A 387 -15.82 -0.79 -1.28
CA ILE A 387 -16.04 -2.21 -1.47
C ILE A 387 -17.55 -2.46 -1.42
N ASP A 388 -18.19 -2.49 -2.58
CA ASP A 388 -19.64 -2.68 -2.67
C ASP A 388 -20.08 -3.05 -4.10
N TYR A 389 -21.35 -3.41 -4.25
CA TYR A 389 -22.02 -3.47 -5.53
C TYR A 389 -22.08 -2.09 -6.19
N VAL A 390 -21.80 -2.04 -7.49
CA VAL A 390 -21.86 -0.82 -8.28
C VAL A 390 -23.32 -0.46 -8.54
N PRO A 391 -23.80 0.74 -8.12
CA PRO A 391 -25.19 1.13 -8.33
C PRO A 391 -25.59 1.07 -9.80
N GLY A 392 -26.78 0.51 -10.06
CA GLY A 392 -27.29 0.32 -11.42
C GLY A 392 -26.83 -0.99 -12.08
N TYR A 393 -25.98 -1.79 -11.44
CA TYR A 393 -25.63 -3.14 -11.89
C TYR A 393 -26.10 -4.21 -10.89
N LYS A 394 -26.52 -5.38 -11.38
CA LYS A 394 -27.06 -6.44 -10.51
C LYS A 394 -25.99 -7.30 -9.83
N ASN A 395 -24.83 -7.42 -10.47
CA ASN A 395 -23.83 -8.44 -10.11
C ASN A 395 -22.38 -7.99 -10.32
N LEU A 396 -22.16 -6.69 -10.44
CA LEU A 396 -20.85 -6.07 -10.48
C LEU A 396 -20.50 -5.50 -9.11
N VAL A 397 -19.37 -5.93 -8.57
CA VAL A 397 -18.78 -5.43 -7.32
C VAL A 397 -17.47 -4.75 -7.65
N VAL A 398 -17.16 -3.67 -6.94
CA VAL A 398 -15.85 -3.01 -7.01
C VAL A 398 -15.16 -3.15 -5.65
N ALA A 399 -13.84 -3.30 -5.65
CA ALA A 399 -12.99 -3.12 -4.49
C ALA A 399 -11.86 -2.15 -4.85
N THR A 400 -11.94 -0.91 -4.34
CA THR A 400 -11.06 0.21 -4.70
C THR A 400 -10.89 1.19 -3.53
N GLY A 401 -10.30 2.35 -3.78
CA GLY A 401 -10.17 3.41 -2.78
C GLY A 401 -9.11 3.08 -1.73
N ASP A 402 -8.06 2.33 -2.10
CA ASP A 402 -7.01 1.88 -1.19
C ASP A 402 -6.30 3.02 -0.45
N SER A 403 -6.41 4.24 -0.98
CA SER A 403 -5.99 5.52 -0.41
C SER A 403 -4.56 5.52 0.13
N GLY A 404 -3.69 4.70 -0.49
CA GLY A 404 -2.29 4.55 -0.09
C GLY A 404 -2.07 3.77 1.21
N HIS A 405 -3.09 3.10 1.75
CA HIS A 405 -2.99 2.39 3.04
C HIS A 405 -3.53 0.94 3.04
N GLY A 406 -4.07 0.45 1.91
CA GLY A 406 -4.66 -0.89 1.78
C GLY A 406 -3.71 -2.09 1.95
N PHE A 407 -2.40 -1.94 1.72
CA PHE A 407 -1.47 -3.11 1.69
C PHE A 407 -1.44 -3.90 3.00
N LYS A 408 -1.43 -3.23 4.16
CA LYS A 408 -1.28 -3.93 5.44
C LYS A 408 -2.44 -4.88 5.75
N HIS A 409 -3.59 -4.68 5.12
CA HIS A 409 -4.79 -5.49 5.28
C HIS A 409 -4.85 -6.69 4.32
N THR A 410 -3.82 -6.91 3.49
CA THR A 410 -3.75 -8.06 2.55
C THR A 410 -4.23 -9.39 3.14
N PRO A 411 -3.88 -9.79 4.37
CA PRO A 411 -4.29 -11.09 4.88
C PRO A 411 -5.77 -11.23 5.23
N VAL A 412 -6.52 -10.13 5.39
CA VAL A 412 -7.89 -10.15 5.93
C VAL A 412 -8.93 -9.43 5.07
N ILE A 413 -8.50 -8.48 4.22
CA ILE A 413 -9.44 -7.65 3.44
C ILE A 413 -10.33 -8.47 2.50
N GLY A 414 -9.81 -9.59 1.99
CA GLY A 414 -10.56 -10.52 1.16
C GLY A 414 -11.80 -11.09 1.84
N GLN A 415 -11.76 -11.34 3.15
CA GLN A 415 -12.93 -11.80 3.89
C GLN A 415 -14.07 -10.77 3.84
N HIS A 416 -13.75 -9.48 4.01
CA HIS A 416 -14.76 -8.42 3.96
C HIS A 416 -15.31 -8.20 2.54
N ILE A 417 -14.50 -8.45 1.51
CA ILE A 417 -14.98 -8.44 0.12
C ILE A 417 -15.89 -9.64 -0.15
N VAL A 418 -15.58 -10.82 0.43
CA VAL A 418 -16.47 -11.99 0.38
C VAL A 418 -17.79 -11.71 1.10
N ASP A 419 -17.76 -11.06 2.26
CA ASP A 419 -18.98 -10.65 2.98
C ASP A 419 -19.88 -9.80 2.08
N VAL A 420 -19.32 -8.84 1.33
CA VAL A 420 -20.06 -8.05 0.33
C VAL A 420 -20.62 -8.93 -0.78
N LEU A 421 -19.80 -9.80 -1.40
CA LEU A 421 -20.24 -10.69 -2.49
C LEU A 421 -21.42 -11.59 -2.07
N GLU A 422 -21.40 -12.07 -0.83
CA GLU A 422 -22.41 -12.93 -0.22
C GLU A 422 -23.56 -12.15 0.44
N GLN A 423 -23.52 -10.81 0.41
CA GLN A 423 -24.51 -9.91 1.03
C GLN A 423 -24.63 -10.08 2.56
N ASN A 424 -23.54 -10.48 3.21
CA ASN A 424 -23.41 -10.52 4.67
C ASN A 424 -23.07 -9.13 5.20
N ARG A 425 -23.93 -8.57 6.06
CA ARG A 425 -23.71 -7.23 6.63
C ARG A 425 -22.83 -7.29 7.87
N THR A 426 -21.74 -6.53 7.88
CA THR A 426 -20.81 -6.34 9.00
C THR A 426 -20.50 -4.85 9.21
N GLU A 427 -19.77 -4.53 10.29
CA GLU A 427 -19.27 -3.17 10.51
C GLU A 427 -18.36 -2.69 9.37
N TYR A 428 -17.61 -3.61 8.73
CA TYR A 428 -16.72 -3.29 7.62
C TYR A 428 -17.45 -3.14 6.29
N THR A 429 -18.50 -3.93 6.03
CA THR A 429 -19.32 -3.71 4.82
C THR A 429 -20.07 -2.38 4.90
N ASP A 430 -20.50 -1.99 6.10
CA ASP A 430 -21.13 -0.68 6.32
C ASP A 430 -20.13 0.48 6.15
N LEU A 431 -18.88 0.30 6.63
CA LEU A 431 -17.80 1.29 6.49
C LEU A 431 -17.37 1.48 5.03
N PHE A 432 -17.23 0.39 4.28
CA PHE A 432 -16.68 0.41 2.91
C PHE A 432 -17.73 0.52 1.81
N ARG A 433 -19.02 0.64 2.15
CA ARG A 433 -20.11 0.73 1.18
C ARG A 433 -19.90 1.81 0.12
N TRP A 434 -20.60 1.64 -1.01
CA TRP A 434 -20.72 2.70 -2.00
C TRP A 434 -21.40 3.92 -1.38
N ARG A 435 -20.76 5.08 -1.49
CA ARG A 435 -21.25 6.32 -0.88
C ARG A 435 -20.80 7.52 -1.68
N THR A 436 -21.68 8.49 -1.83
CA THR A 436 -21.37 9.78 -2.44
C THR A 436 -20.76 10.72 -1.40
N PRO A 437 -19.91 11.68 -1.82
CA PRO A 437 -19.36 12.69 -0.92
C PRO A 437 -20.47 13.37 -0.12
N SER A 438 -20.34 13.29 1.21
CA SER A 438 -21.22 13.96 2.16
C SER A 438 -20.39 14.34 3.38
N GLY A 439 -20.31 15.63 3.69
CA GLY A 439 -19.46 16.13 4.77
C GLY A 439 -18.05 16.53 4.32
N ALA A 440 -17.05 16.26 5.16
CA ALA A 440 -15.66 16.67 4.92
C ALA A 440 -15.03 15.82 3.82
N VAL A 441 -14.45 16.49 2.82
CA VAL A 441 -13.69 15.86 1.73
C VAL A 441 -12.21 15.94 2.10
N LEU A 442 -11.57 14.79 2.26
CA LEU A 442 -10.15 14.67 2.63
C LEU A 442 -9.24 14.69 1.41
N ASN A 443 -9.69 14.08 0.31
CA ASN A 443 -9.01 14.14 -0.98
C ASN A 443 -9.92 14.83 -1.98
N GLU A 444 -9.44 15.90 -2.62
CA GLU A 444 -10.14 16.49 -3.76
C GLU A 444 -10.15 15.46 -4.90
N VAL A 445 -11.35 14.96 -5.21
CA VAL A 445 -11.60 13.98 -6.27
C VAL A 445 -12.32 14.67 -7.44
N ALA A 446 -12.08 14.20 -8.66
CA ALA A 446 -12.57 14.76 -9.92
C ALA A 446 -11.97 16.12 -10.32
N GLU A 447 -10.70 16.34 -9.96
CA GLU A 447 -9.95 17.43 -10.56
C GLU A 447 -9.76 17.19 -12.07
N ASN A 448 -9.53 18.25 -12.85
CA ASN A 448 -9.25 18.17 -14.29
C ASN A 448 -7.77 18.48 -14.59
N LYS A 449 -7.40 18.59 -15.87
CA LYS A 449 -6.02 19.00 -16.28
C LYS A 449 -5.57 20.35 -15.72
N ASP A 450 -6.50 21.22 -15.33
CA ASP A 450 -6.21 22.50 -14.70
C ASP A 450 -5.96 22.36 -13.19
N SER A 451 -6.01 21.14 -12.63
CA SER A 451 -5.56 20.84 -11.27
C SER A 451 -4.12 21.30 -11.05
N PRO A 452 -3.79 22.01 -9.96
CA PRO A 452 -2.40 22.29 -9.60
C PRO A 452 -1.59 21.02 -9.29
N LEU A 453 -2.25 19.89 -9.03
CA LEU A 453 -1.65 18.59 -8.74
C LEU A 453 -1.31 17.79 -9.99
N ASP A 454 -1.72 18.24 -11.19
CA ASP A 454 -1.35 17.55 -12.42
C ASP A 454 0.16 17.61 -12.66
N VAL A 455 0.77 16.43 -12.84
CA VAL A 455 2.21 16.27 -13.02
C VAL A 455 2.76 17.10 -14.19
N SER A 456 1.96 17.44 -15.20
CA SER A 456 2.42 18.28 -16.31
C SER A 456 2.84 19.69 -15.88
N LYS A 457 2.48 20.12 -14.66
CA LYS A 457 2.81 21.42 -14.07
C LYS A 457 4.09 21.40 -13.23
N TRP A 458 4.68 20.22 -13.04
CA TRP A 458 5.80 20.02 -12.15
C TRP A 458 7.04 19.62 -12.92
N GLU A 459 8.18 20.18 -12.52
CA GLU A 459 9.48 19.73 -12.98
C GLU A 459 9.74 18.32 -12.42
N LEU A 460 10.18 17.41 -13.28
CA LEU A 460 10.56 16.05 -12.89
C LEU A 460 12.07 15.96 -12.69
N ALA A 461 12.48 15.30 -11.61
CA ALA A 461 13.88 15.01 -11.34
C ALA A 461 14.48 14.08 -12.41
N THR A 462 15.76 14.32 -12.68
CA THR A 462 16.61 13.51 -13.56
C THR A 462 17.69 12.80 -12.74
N GLU A 463 18.44 11.89 -13.37
CA GLU A 463 19.58 11.23 -12.70
C GLU A 463 20.67 12.21 -12.22
N ALA A 464 20.79 13.37 -12.87
CA ALA A 464 21.73 14.41 -12.45
C ALA A 464 21.38 14.98 -11.07
N ASP A 465 20.11 14.87 -10.66
CA ASP A 465 19.62 15.35 -9.37
C ASP A 465 19.79 14.32 -8.26
N TRP A 466 20.34 13.13 -8.49
CA TRP A 466 20.26 12.02 -7.52
C TRP A 466 21.29 12.03 -6.37
N GLU A 467 22.27 12.93 -6.38
CA GLU A 467 23.28 13.03 -5.31
C GLU A 467 22.69 13.63 -4.02
N LEU A 468 23.04 13.04 -2.85
CA LEU A 468 22.67 13.52 -1.52
C LEU A 468 23.62 14.59 -0.99
#